data_AF-K2ADB4-F1
#
_entry.id   AF-K2ADB4-F1
#
_cell.length_a   1.000
_cell.length_b   1.000
_cell.length_c   1.000
_cell.angle_alpha   90.00
_cell.angle_beta   90.00
_cell.angle_gamma   90.00
#
_symmetry.space_group_name_H-M   'P 1'
#
loop_
_entity.id
_entity.type
_entity.pdbx_description
1 polymer ?
#
loop_
_entity_poly.entity_id
_entity_poly.type
_entity_poly.pdbx_seq_one_letter_code
_entity_poly.pdbx_strand_id
1 'polypeptide(L)'
;MVTAGEGSNGAEVFGIRLDDLKAIPRVGLGADAYGNIEDFNDGIAIGSGIARELGVTVGDRLRVIAPSGVKTAFGSSPRVNASTVVYVF
;
A
#
# COMPACT_ATOMS: atom_id res chain seq x y z
N MET A 1 -9.18 -2.14 -3.27
CA MET A 1 -8.75 -2.01 -4.68
C MET A 1 -7.65 -0.97 -4.71
N VAL A 2 -6.53 -1.27 -5.37
CA VAL A 2 -5.41 -0.32 -5.51
C VAL A 2 -5.29 0.06 -6.96
N THR A 3 -5.13 1.35 -7.21
CA THR A 3 -5.04 1.90 -8.56
C THR A 3 -3.79 2.76 -8.66
N ALA A 4 -2.98 2.53 -9.68
CA ALA A 4 -1.88 3.39 -10.08
C ALA A 4 -1.98 3.64 -11.59
N GLY A 5 -2.07 4.91 -11.99
CA GLY A 5 -2.33 5.26 -13.40
C GLY A 5 -3.59 4.57 -13.95
N GLU A 6 -3.43 3.84 -15.06
CA GLU A 6 -4.48 3.05 -15.73
C GLU A 6 -4.63 1.61 -15.20
N GLY A 7 -3.75 1.14 -14.30
CA GLY A 7 -3.79 -0.21 -13.73
C GLY A 7 -4.63 -0.28 -12.45
N SER A 8 -5.47 -1.32 -12.32
CA SER A 8 -6.29 -1.56 -11.13
C SER A 8 -6.26 -3.04 -10.72
N ASN A 9 -5.72 -3.32 -9.53
CA ASN A 9 -5.61 -4.68 -9.00
C ASN A 9 -6.32 -4.85 -7.66
N GLY A 10 -6.76 -6.07 -7.40
CA GLY A 10 -7.25 -6.49 -6.09
C GLY A 10 -6.06 -6.61 -5.14
N ALA A 11 -6.03 -5.80 -4.08
CA ALA A 11 -5.08 -5.99 -3.00
C ALA A 11 -5.77 -5.86 -1.65
N GLU A 12 -5.19 -6.58 -0.69
CA GLU A 12 -5.53 -6.51 0.71
C GLU A 12 -4.67 -5.44 1.39
N VAL A 13 -5.31 -4.56 2.15
CA VAL A 13 -4.65 -3.44 2.81
C VAL A 13 -4.71 -3.69 4.31
N PHE A 14 -3.55 -3.78 4.94
CA PHE A 14 -3.41 -3.98 6.38
C PHE A 14 -2.88 -2.71 7.04
N GLY A 15 -3.58 -2.26 8.08
CA GLY A 15 -3.06 -1.24 8.99
C GLY A 15 -2.24 -1.93 10.09
N ILE A 16 -0.92 -1.90 9.97
CA ILE A 16 0.02 -2.44 10.97
C ILE A 16 0.99 -1.36 11.43
N ARG A 17 1.62 -1.55 12.59
CA ARG A 17 2.65 -0.63 13.06
C ARG A 17 3.98 -0.93 12.38
N LEU A 18 4.88 0.06 12.35
CA LEU A 18 6.23 -0.10 11.82
C LEU A 18 7.00 -1.26 12.48
N ASP A 19 6.89 -1.38 13.81
CA ASP A 19 7.58 -2.44 14.55
C ASP A 19 7.09 -3.84 14.14
N ASP A 20 5.77 -4.00 14.01
CA ASP A 20 5.15 -5.22 13.48
C ASP A 20 5.58 -5.50 12.03
N LEU A 21 5.62 -4.48 11.17
CA LEU A 21 6.10 -4.62 9.78
C LEU A 21 7.55 -5.12 9.73
N LYS A 22 8.42 -4.57 10.57
CA LYS A 22 9.83 -4.98 10.70
C LYS A 22 9.99 -6.42 11.19
N ALA A 23 9.08 -6.86 12.05
CA ALA A 23 9.07 -8.22 12.62
C ALA A 23 8.61 -9.30 11.62
N ILE A 24 7.94 -8.93 10.52
CA ILE A 24 7.48 -9.91 9.52
C ILE A 24 8.69 -10.42 8.70
N PRO A 25 9.00 -11.72 8.75
CA PRO A 25 10.09 -12.29 7.96
C PRO A 25 9.78 -12.21 6.46
N ARG A 26 10.77 -11.80 5.66
CA ARG A 26 10.66 -11.53 4.21
C ARG A 26 9.83 -10.31 3.81
N VAL A 27 9.42 -9.48 4.78
CA VAL A 27 8.83 -8.15 4.52
C VAL A 27 9.69 -7.08 5.16
N GLY A 28 9.98 -7.22 6.46
CA GLY A 28 10.85 -6.32 7.21
C GLY A 28 12.30 -6.76 7.15
N LEU A 29 12.78 -7.34 8.24
CA LEU A 29 14.17 -7.80 8.36
C LEU A 29 14.47 -8.94 7.38
N GLY A 30 15.47 -8.73 6.50
CA GLY A 30 15.98 -9.72 5.56
C GLY A 30 15.18 -9.86 4.25
N ALA A 31 14.27 -8.93 3.96
CA ALA A 31 13.62 -8.84 2.65
C ALA A 31 14.57 -8.25 1.60
N ASP A 32 14.50 -8.73 0.36
CA ASP A 32 15.10 -8.05 -0.79
C ASP A 32 14.16 -6.89 -1.17
N ALA A 33 14.27 -5.81 -0.42
CA ALA A 33 13.35 -4.69 -0.47
C ALA A 33 14.03 -3.41 -0.96
N TYR A 34 13.24 -2.56 -1.59
CA TYR A 34 13.63 -1.25 -2.08
C TYR A 34 13.04 -0.16 -1.19
N GLY A 35 13.82 0.89 -0.95
CA GLY A 35 13.40 2.04 -0.16
C GLY A 35 13.78 1.93 1.30
N ASN A 36 13.11 2.71 2.14
CA ASN A 36 13.42 2.82 3.56
C ASN A 36 12.19 2.48 4.38
N ILE A 37 12.26 1.38 5.11
CA ILE A 37 11.17 0.92 5.98
C ILE A 37 10.87 1.93 7.10
N GLU A 38 11.85 2.77 7.50
CA GLU A 38 11.66 3.78 8.55
C GLU A 38 10.67 4.87 8.11
N ASP A 39 10.55 5.13 6.80
CA ASP A 39 9.64 6.12 6.23
C ASP A 39 8.18 5.62 6.16
N PHE A 40 7.90 4.38 6.58
CA PHE A 40 6.55 3.80 6.58
C PHE A 40 5.52 4.63 7.35
N ASN A 41 5.93 5.43 8.34
CA ASN A 41 5.00 6.32 9.05
C ASN A 41 4.42 7.44 8.16
N ASP A 42 5.10 7.79 7.06
CA ASP A 42 4.69 8.86 6.14
C ASP A 42 4.11 8.30 4.82
N GLY A 43 4.13 6.98 4.63
CA GLY A 43 3.79 6.36 3.35
C GLY A 43 3.17 4.96 3.46
N ILE A 44 3.32 4.19 2.39
CA ILE A 44 2.86 2.80 2.32
C ILE A 44 3.99 1.85 1.93
N ALA A 45 3.90 0.63 2.47
CA ALA A 45 4.66 -0.52 2.01
C ALA A 45 3.84 -1.33 1.01
N ILE A 46 4.44 -1.75 -0.09
CA ILE A 46 3.78 -2.54 -1.15
C ILE A 46 4.60 -3.78 -1.49
N GLY A 47 3.93 -4.90 -1.76
CA GLY A 47 4.59 -6.09 -2.25
C GLY A 47 5.07 -5.93 -3.70
N SER A 48 6.24 -6.47 -4.01
CA SER A 48 6.93 -6.46 -5.30
C SER A 48 6.07 -7.02 -6.45
N GLY A 49 5.19 -7.99 -6.17
CA GLY A 49 4.22 -8.49 -7.15
C GLY A 49 3.26 -7.40 -7.65
N ILE A 50 2.61 -6.69 -6.72
CA ILE A 50 1.68 -5.62 -7.04
C ILE A 50 2.43 -4.42 -7.64
N ALA A 51 3.61 -4.10 -7.10
CA ALA A 51 4.46 -3.04 -7.61
C ALA A 51 4.83 -3.26 -9.09
N ARG A 52 5.20 -4.50 -9.46
CA ARG A 52 5.49 -4.88 -10.85
C ARG A 52 4.26 -4.82 -11.75
N GLU A 53 3.10 -5.25 -11.25
CA GLU A 53 1.85 -5.26 -12.02
C GLU A 53 1.33 -3.84 -12.28
N LEU A 54 1.52 -2.93 -11.33
CA LEU A 54 1.14 -1.52 -11.43
C LEU A 54 2.23 -0.63 -12.04
N GLY A 55 3.44 -1.16 -12.25
CA GLY A 55 4.58 -0.42 -12.80
C GLY A 55 5.08 0.71 -11.88
N VAL A 56 4.94 0.55 -10.57
CA VAL A 56 5.28 1.56 -9.55
C VAL A 56 6.49 1.15 -8.73
N THR A 57 7.22 2.13 -8.22
CA THR A 57 8.38 1.90 -7.35
C THR A 57 8.38 2.85 -6.15
N VAL A 58 9.43 2.81 -5.32
CA VAL A 58 9.61 3.75 -4.22
C VAL A 58 9.64 5.18 -4.75
N GLY A 59 8.84 6.06 -4.15
CA GLY A 59 8.62 7.44 -4.56
C GLY A 59 7.35 7.66 -5.39
N ASP A 60 6.76 6.60 -5.95
CA ASP A 60 5.50 6.72 -6.69
C ASP A 60 4.31 6.98 -5.77
N ARG A 61 3.30 7.66 -6.33
CA ARG A 61 2.05 7.94 -5.62
C ARG A 61 0.96 6.97 -6.06
N LEU A 62 0.42 6.26 -5.08
CA LEU A 62 -0.61 5.24 -5.25
C LEU A 62 -1.92 5.69 -4.65
N ARG A 63 -3.02 5.32 -5.31
CA ARG A 63 -4.37 5.62 -4.81
C ARG A 63 -5.04 4.35 -4.32
N VAL A 64 -5.27 4.29 -3.02
CA VAL A 64 -5.96 3.18 -2.37
C VAL A 64 -7.45 3.50 -2.33
N ILE A 65 -8.26 2.62 -2.92
CA ILE A 65 -9.72 2.72 -2.94
C ILE A 65 -10.29 1.61 -2.07
N ALA A 66 -10.80 2.00 -0.90
CA ALA A 66 -11.50 1.11 0.01
C ALA A 66 -13.01 1.18 -0.26
N PRO A 67 -13.65 0.10 -0.79
CA PRO A 67 -15.08 0.10 -1.11
C PRO A 67 -15.98 0.08 0.13
N SER A 68 -15.44 -0.29 1.30
CA SER A 68 -16.14 -0.39 2.58
C SER A 68 -16.10 0.92 3.39
N GLY A 69 -16.32 2.06 2.74
CA GLY A 69 -16.56 3.32 3.46
C GLY A 69 -17.96 3.38 4.09
N VAL A 70 -18.15 4.31 5.04
CA VAL A 70 -19.35 4.49 5.86
C VAL A 70 -20.66 4.26 5.08
N LYS A 71 -21.46 3.29 5.54
CA LYS A 71 -22.81 3.06 5.04
C LYS A 71 -23.66 4.28 5.37
N THR A 72 -24.02 5.04 4.35
CA THR A 72 -25.01 6.12 4.47
C THR A 72 -26.35 5.64 3.89
N ALA A 73 -27.44 6.36 4.16
CA ALA A 73 -28.76 6.05 3.62
C ALA A 73 -28.82 6.02 2.07
N PHE A 74 -27.78 6.51 1.38
CA PHE A 74 -27.67 6.57 -0.08
C PHE A 74 -26.65 5.58 -0.68
N GLY A 75 -25.99 4.74 0.12
CA GLY A 75 -24.96 3.79 -0.32
C GLY A 75 -23.63 3.92 0.43
N SER A 76 -22.62 3.15 0.02
CA SER A 76 -21.26 3.23 0.56
C SER A 76 -20.44 4.25 -0.23
N SER A 77 -19.94 5.30 0.43
CA SER A 77 -18.97 6.21 -0.19
C SER A 77 -17.57 5.59 -0.10
N PRO A 78 -16.92 5.20 -1.20
CA PRO A 78 -15.58 4.63 -1.14
C PRO A 78 -14.60 5.66 -0.56
N ARG A 79 -13.75 5.24 0.37
CA ARG A 79 -12.67 6.10 0.88
C ARG A 79 -11.48 5.98 -0.05
N VAL A 80 -11.05 7.11 -0.59
CA VAL A 80 -9.91 7.23 -1.49
C VAL A 80 -8.79 7.92 -0.72
N ASN A 81 -7.65 7.26 -0.57
CA ASN A 81 -6.45 7.87 0.03
C ASN A 81 -5.28 7.78 -0.95
N ALA A 82 -4.55 8.88 -1.10
CA ALA A 82 -3.37 8.96 -1.94
C ALA A 82 -2.14 8.95 -1.03
N SER A 83 -1.27 7.96 -1.22
CA SER A 83 -0.10 7.76 -0.38
C SER A 83 1.12 7.46 -1.25
N THR A 84 2.29 7.88 -0.78
CA THR A 84 3.55 7.61 -1.47
C THR A 84 4.08 6.24 -1.07
N VAL A 85 4.57 5.48 -2.04
CA VAL A 85 5.30 4.24 -1.80
C VAL A 85 6.66 4.59 -1.23
N VAL A 86 6.92 4.16 -0.01
CA VAL A 86 8.22 4.39 0.66
C VAL A 86 9.02 3.10 0.76
N TYR A 87 8.37 1.96 0.59
CA TYR A 87 8.97 0.65 0.77
C TYR A 87 8.32 -0.40 -0.15
N VAL A 88 9.13 -1.16 -0.88
CA VAL A 88 8.69 -2.25 -1.77
C VAL A 88 9.41 -3.54 -1.35
N PHE A 89 8.68 -4.61 -1.02
CA PHE A 89 9.26 -5.86 -0.48
C PHE A 89 8.96 -7.11 -1.31
#